data_AF-A0A2T4LQU1-F1
#
_entry.id   AF-A0A2T4LQU1-F1
#
_cell.length_a   1.000
_cell.length_b   1.000
_cell.length_c   1.000
_cell.angle_alpha   90.00
_cell.angle_beta   90.00
_cell.angle_gamma   90.00
#
_symmetry.space_group_name_H-M   'P 1'
#
loop_
_entity.id
_entity.type
_entity.pdbx_description
1 polymer ?
#
loop_
_entity_poly.entity_id
_entity_poly.type
_entity_poly.pdbx_seq_one_letter_code
_entity_poly.pdbx_strand_id
1 'polypeptide(L)'
;MAKLKEQAIEIFDNEIYAKSLQSKELNKDYNDLTSQLRELDHKIEYYRRDGDYAEVTKLKRKQSELENEIVKLDDKLNTDNFVVTEDEFERFYSAFDSEISEYKAKHQALKSEMNKQIDALKKTYHELVENKNNAGRIISRERYVASEKSNPGNISNLYKGQMLAHEINLGDGDKYNEQTTPRGYAWQLEKVLDTVSRDEFQKYHYGKKQW
;
A
#
# COMPACT_ATOMS: atom_id res chain seq x y z
N MET A 1 -20.57 6.69 -4.57
CA MET A 1 -19.46 7.11 -3.68
C MET A 1 -19.27 8.59 -3.89
N ALA A 2 -19.10 9.39 -2.83
CA ALA A 2 -18.74 10.80 -2.99
C ALA A 2 -17.42 10.87 -3.77
N LYS A 3 -17.35 11.75 -4.77
CA LYS A 3 -16.12 12.03 -5.52
C LYS A 3 -15.07 12.48 -4.50
N LEU A 4 -13.91 11.84 -4.49
CA LEU A 4 -12.84 12.22 -3.57
C LEU A 4 -12.40 13.65 -3.91
N LYS A 5 -12.04 14.44 -2.89
CA LYS A 5 -11.25 15.63 -3.12
C LYS A 5 -9.86 15.13 -3.52
N GLU A 6 -9.44 15.48 -4.72
CA GLU A 6 -8.16 15.09 -5.32
C GLU A 6 -7.29 16.34 -5.53
N GLN A 7 -7.52 17.39 -4.73
CA GLN A 7 -6.86 18.69 -4.94
C GLN A 7 -5.36 18.57 -4.68
N ALA A 8 -4.94 17.79 -3.68
CA ALA A 8 -3.52 17.56 -3.45
C ALA A 8 -2.84 16.86 -4.65
N ILE A 9 -3.52 15.87 -5.25
CA ILE A 9 -3.03 15.15 -6.43
C ILE A 9 -3.00 16.08 -7.65
N GLU A 10 -4.07 16.84 -7.89
CA GLU A 10 -4.16 17.79 -9.01
C GLU A 10 -3.06 18.87 -8.94
N ILE A 11 -2.81 19.43 -7.75
CA ILE A 11 -1.72 20.41 -7.54
C ILE A 11 -0.36 19.74 -7.76
N PHE A 12 -0.17 18.54 -7.22
CA PHE A 12 1.07 17.82 -7.40
C PHE A 12 1.35 17.54 -8.88
N ASP A 13 0.41 16.93 -9.61
CA ASP A 13 0.62 16.52 -11.00
C ASP A 13 0.81 17.72 -11.93
N ASN A 14 -0.06 18.73 -11.81
CA ASN A 14 -0.13 19.81 -12.78
C ASN A 14 0.77 21.01 -12.46
N GLU A 15 1.08 21.26 -11.19
CA GLU A 15 1.83 22.46 -10.78
C GLU A 15 3.23 22.10 -10.29
N ILE A 16 3.38 21.08 -9.45
CA ILE A 16 4.70 20.75 -8.85
C ILE A 16 5.50 19.82 -9.78
N TYR A 17 4.93 18.68 -10.13
CA TYR A 17 5.61 17.63 -10.88
C TYR A 17 5.84 18.04 -12.33
N ALA A 18 4.83 18.63 -12.98
CA ALA A 18 4.96 19.16 -14.34
C ALA A 18 6.11 20.18 -14.46
N LYS A 19 6.17 21.18 -13.57
CA LYS A 19 7.26 22.16 -13.56
C LYS A 19 8.61 21.52 -13.26
N SER A 20 8.67 20.60 -12.29
CA SER A 20 9.91 19.87 -11.99
C SER A 20 10.43 19.07 -13.19
N LEU A 21 9.53 18.45 -13.97
CA LEU A 21 9.89 17.70 -15.16
C LEU A 21 10.46 18.63 -16.24
N GLN A 22 9.78 19.74 -16.51
CA GLN A 22 10.23 20.76 -17.47
C GLN A 22 11.58 21.36 -17.07
N SER A 23 11.77 21.65 -15.77
CA SER A 23 13.03 22.17 -15.23
C SER A 23 14.18 21.17 -15.36
N LYS A 24 13.93 19.86 -15.17
CA LYS A 24 14.95 18.82 -15.37
C LYS A 24 15.38 18.72 -16.84
N GLU A 25 14.43 18.79 -17.76
CA GLU A 25 14.72 18.77 -19.20
C GLU A 25 15.54 19.99 -19.61
N LEU A 26 15.15 21.18 -19.15
CA LEU A 26 15.86 22.42 -19.44
C LEU A 26 17.27 22.46 -18.83
N ASN A 27 17.44 21.93 -17.61
CA ASN A 27 18.76 21.76 -16.99
C ASN A 27 19.65 20.76 -17.74
N LYS A 28 19.07 19.74 -18.37
CA LYS A 28 19.84 18.82 -19.20
C LYS A 28 20.38 19.55 -20.43
N ASP A 29 19.54 20.32 -21.12
CA ASP A 29 19.95 21.13 -22.27
C ASP A 29 21.05 22.14 -21.88
N TYR A 30 20.90 22.80 -20.73
CA TYR A 30 21.91 23.71 -20.19
C TYR A 30 23.27 23.02 -19.98
N ASN A 31 23.26 21.83 -19.38
CA ASN A 31 24.48 21.05 -19.13
C ASN A 31 25.13 20.55 -20.42
N ASP A 32 24.33 20.17 -21.42
CA ASP A 32 24.80 19.74 -22.73
C ASP A 32 25.47 20.92 -23.47
N LEU A 33 24.88 22.13 -23.46
CA LEU A 33 25.50 23.32 -24.05
C LEU A 33 26.78 23.74 -23.32
N THR A 34 26.79 23.68 -21.98
CA THR A 34 27.98 23.97 -21.18
C THR A 34 29.13 23.01 -21.50
N SER A 35 28.81 21.74 -21.74
CA SER A 35 29.80 20.73 -22.15
C SER A 35 30.35 21.03 -23.55
N GLN A 36 29.49 21.43 -24.50
CA GLN A 36 29.92 21.85 -25.84
C GLN A 36 30.82 23.08 -25.82
N LEU A 37 30.56 24.05 -24.93
CA LEU A 37 31.44 25.23 -24.76
C LEU A 37 32.83 24.83 -24.31
N ARG A 38 32.95 23.93 -23.33
CA ARG A 38 34.26 23.43 -22.86
C ARG A 38 35.04 22.76 -23.99
N GLU A 39 34.37 21.96 -24.82
CA GLU A 39 35.01 21.35 -26.00
C GLU A 39 35.46 22.40 -27.02
N LEU A 40 34.68 23.46 -27.22
CA LEU A 40 35.04 24.55 -28.12
C LEU A 40 36.25 25.34 -27.62
N ASP A 41 36.33 25.61 -26.32
CA ASP A 41 37.49 26.29 -25.72
C ASP A 41 38.78 25.52 -25.98
N HIS A 42 38.76 24.19 -25.81
CA HIS A 42 39.89 23.33 -26.14
C HIS A 42 40.28 23.40 -27.63
N LYS A 43 39.30 23.39 -28.54
CA LYS A 43 39.55 23.51 -29.99
C LYS A 43 40.11 24.88 -30.37
N ILE A 44 39.58 25.96 -29.79
CA ILE A 44 40.07 27.33 -29.98
C ILE A 44 41.53 27.43 -29.55
N GLU A 45 41.88 26.84 -28.40
CA GLU A 45 43.26 26.86 -27.92
C GLU A 45 44.20 26.08 -28.84
N TYR A 46 43.78 24.92 -29.34
CA TYR A 46 44.53 24.14 -30.31
C TYR A 46 44.85 24.94 -31.60
N TYR A 47 43.83 25.47 -32.28
CA TYR A 47 44.03 26.22 -33.53
C TYR A 47 44.77 27.54 -33.32
N ARG A 48 44.64 28.17 -32.13
CA ARG A 48 45.43 29.34 -31.79
C ARG A 48 46.92 29.02 -31.70
N ARG A 49 47.29 27.85 -31.14
CA ARG A 49 48.69 27.39 -31.09
C ARG A 49 49.22 27.01 -32.47
N ASP A 50 48.37 26.48 -33.34
CA ASP A 50 48.71 26.11 -34.73
C ASP A 50 48.77 27.32 -35.69
N GLY A 51 48.31 28.50 -35.25
CA GLY A 51 48.33 29.73 -36.04
C GLY A 51 47.17 29.88 -37.03
N ASP A 52 46.18 28.98 -37.01
CA ASP A 52 44.97 29.08 -37.84
C ASP A 52 43.94 30.05 -37.24
N TYR A 53 44.22 31.34 -37.38
CA TYR A 53 43.35 32.40 -36.88
C TYR A 53 41.99 32.49 -37.59
N ALA A 54 41.89 31.95 -38.82
CA ALA A 54 40.62 31.89 -39.55
C ALA A 54 39.67 30.93 -38.85
N GLU A 55 40.16 29.75 -38.45
CA GLU A 55 39.37 28.76 -37.71
C GLU A 55 39.07 29.21 -36.29
N VAL A 56 40.03 29.85 -35.59
CA VAL A 56 39.78 30.49 -34.28
C VAL A 56 38.63 31.50 -34.35
N THR A 57 38.55 32.29 -35.41
CA THR A 57 37.48 33.29 -35.57
C THR A 57 36.11 32.63 -35.75
N LYS A 58 36.02 31.53 -36.52
CA LYS A 58 34.77 30.77 -36.67
C LYS A 58 34.34 30.15 -35.35
N LEU A 59 35.26 29.51 -34.64
CA LEU A 59 34.97 28.85 -33.37
C LEU A 59 34.54 29.85 -32.29
N LYS A 60 35.14 31.06 -32.25
CA LYS A 60 34.70 32.14 -31.35
C LYS A 60 33.28 32.64 -31.64
N ARG A 61 32.85 32.67 -32.91
CA ARG A 61 31.45 32.99 -33.24
C ARG A 61 30.51 31.93 -32.68
N LYS A 62 30.84 30.66 -32.86
CA LYS A 62 30.06 29.53 -32.31
C LYS A 62 30.04 29.53 -30.78
N GLN A 63 31.16 29.88 -30.12
CA GLN A 63 31.22 30.08 -28.67
C GLN A 63 30.23 31.16 -28.23
N SER A 64 30.24 32.32 -28.89
CA SER A 64 29.31 33.41 -28.58
C SER A 64 27.84 33.04 -28.81
N GLU A 65 27.54 32.25 -29.85
CA GLU A 65 26.19 31.71 -30.08
C GLU A 65 25.72 30.82 -28.93
N LEU A 66 26.55 29.88 -28.47
CA LEU A 66 26.23 28.98 -27.36
C LEU A 66 26.11 29.72 -26.01
N GLU A 67 26.99 30.68 -25.74
CA GLU A 67 26.90 31.52 -24.53
C GLU A 67 25.56 32.27 -24.48
N ASN A 68 25.10 32.81 -25.62
CA ASN A 68 23.80 33.45 -25.71
C ASN A 68 22.63 32.47 -25.52
N GLU A 69 22.75 31.23 -25.99
CA GLU A 69 21.74 30.19 -25.75
C GLU A 69 21.68 29.79 -24.27
N ILE A 70 22.83 29.66 -23.60
CA ILE A 70 22.91 29.39 -22.16
C ILE A 70 22.22 30.48 -21.35
N VAL A 71 22.48 31.76 -21.66
CA VAL A 71 21.80 32.88 -20.99
C VAL A 71 20.28 32.78 -21.15
N LYS A 72 19.79 32.44 -22.34
CA LYS A 72 18.34 32.25 -22.58
C LYS A 72 17.76 31.06 -21.78
N LEU A 73 18.52 29.99 -21.60
CA LEU A 73 18.09 28.86 -20.78
C LEU A 73 18.06 29.23 -19.30
N ASP A 74 19.05 29.97 -18.82
CA ASP A 74 19.13 30.47 -17.45
C ASP A 74 17.97 31.42 -17.13
N ASP A 75 17.68 32.36 -18.04
CA ASP A 75 16.52 33.27 -17.93
C ASP A 75 15.20 32.48 -17.83
N LYS A 76 15.05 31.42 -18.65
CA LYS A 76 13.86 30.56 -18.62
C LYS A 76 13.74 29.76 -17.32
N LEU A 77 14.84 29.18 -16.83
CA LEU A 77 14.87 28.42 -15.57
C LEU A 77 14.41 29.26 -14.37
N ASN A 78 14.58 30.58 -14.44
CA ASN A 78 14.17 31.52 -13.41
C ASN A 78 12.74 32.07 -13.57
N THR A 79 11.97 31.58 -14.55
CA THR A 79 10.56 31.96 -14.71
C THR A 79 9.62 31.04 -13.93
N ASP A 80 8.43 31.55 -13.57
CA ASP A 80 7.40 30.85 -12.78
C ASP A 80 6.99 29.48 -13.35
N ASN A 81 7.22 29.21 -14.64
CA ASN A 81 6.92 27.94 -15.28
C ASN A 81 7.92 26.82 -14.95
N PHE A 82 9.09 27.14 -14.38
CA PHE A 82 10.16 26.18 -14.10
C PHE A 82 10.55 26.13 -12.62
N VAL A 83 10.01 27.06 -11.82
CA VAL A 83 10.20 27.14 -10.38
C VAL A 83 8.88 26.85 -9.70
N VAL A 84 8.91 25.91 -8.74
CA VAL A 84 7.77 25.69 -7.84
C VAL A 84 7.82 26.77 -6.76
N THR A 85 6.73 27.49 -6.59
CA THR A 85 6.66 28.60 -5.64
C THR A 85 6.29 28.12 -4.24
N GLU A 86 6.58 28.95 -3.22
CA GLU A 86 6.17 28.64 -1.84
C GLU A 86 4.65 28.51 -1.73
N ASP A 87 3.88 29.40 -2.38
CA ASP A 87 2.42 29.36 -2.44
C ASP A 87 1.90 28.02 -3.00
N GLU A 88 2.57 27.43 -4.00
CA GLU A 88 2.21 26.13 -4.56
C GLU A 88 2.47 25.00 -3.58
N PHE A 89 3.57 25.04 -2.83
CA PHE A 89 3.84 24.10 -1.75
C PHE A 89 2.82 24.23 -0.62
N GLU A 90 2.51 25.45 -0.16
CA GLU A 90 1.53 25.70 0.89
C GLU A 90 0.14 25.19 0.50
N ARG A 91 -0.28 25.44 -0.74
CA ARG A 91 -1.55 24.93 -1.28
C ARG A 91 -1.57 23.40 -1.32
N PHE A 92 -0.49 22.77 -1.77
CA PHE A 92 -0.36 21.31 -1.77
C PHE A 92 -0.48 20.75 -0.35
N TYR A 93 0.30 21.24 0.60
CA TYR A 93 0.30 20.74 1.97
C TYR A 93 -1.03 20.99 2.67
N SER A 94 -1.66 22.14 2.44
CA SER A 94 -2.99 22.44 2.98
C SER A 94 -4.06 21.46 2.45
N ALA A 95 -4.05 21.18 1.14
CA ALA A 95 -4.95 20.20 0.54
C ALA A 95 -4.66 18.79 1.08
N PHE A 96 -3.38 18.40 1.11
CA PHE A 96 -2.92 17.11 1.59
C PHE A 96 -3.34 16.85 3.04
N ASP A 97 -3.10 17.81 3.94
CA ASP A 97 -3.41 17.66 5.36
C ASP A 97 -4.91 17.55 5.61
N SER A 98 -5.72 18.31 4.86
CA SER A 98 -7.17 18.20 4.91
C SER A 98 -7.63 16.83 4.43
N GLU A 99 -7.18 16.39 3.25
CA GLU A 99 -7.61 15.13 2.63
C GLU A 99 -7.17 13.91 3.46
N ILE A 100 -5.89 13.86 3.88
CA ILE A 100 -5.36 12.72 4.65
C ILE A 100 -6.03 12.60 6.02
N SER A 101 -6.43 13.71 6.63
CA SER A 101 -7.14 13.71 7.91
C SER A 101 -8.51 13.03 7.79
N GLU A 102 -9.25 13.29 6.71
CA GLU A 102 -10.52 12.61 6.42
C GLU A 102 -10.31 11.09 6.24
N TYR A 103 -9.28 10.68 5.50
CA TYR A 103 -8.94 9.26 5.33
C TYR A 103 -8.53 8.58 6.63
N LYS A 104 -7.70 9.24 7.45
CA LYS A 104 -7.28 8.74 8.77
C LYS A 104 -8.49 8.54 9.68
N ALA A 105 -9.38 9.52 9.76
CA ALA A 105 -10.58 9.43 10.59
C ALA A 105 -11.49 8.28 10.14
N LYS A 106 -11.75 8.17 8.84
CA LYS A 106 -12.54 7.06 8.27
C LYS A 106 -11.88 5.70 8.53
N HIS A 107 -10.57 5.60 8.37
CA HIS A 107 -9.84 4.35 8.60
C HIS A 107 -9.89 3.94 10.08
N GLN A 108 -9.77 4.89 11.02
CA GLN A 108 -9.92 4.60 12.45
C GLN A 108 -11.34 4.13 12.80
N ALA A 109 -12.36 4.74 12.20
CA ALA A 109 -13.75 4.30 12.39
C ALA A 109 -13.95 2.86 11.88
N LEU A 110 -13.42 2.53 10.69
CA LEU A 110 -13.49 1.17 10.13
C LEU A 110 -12.69 0.16 10.96
N LYS A 111 -11.52 0.54 11.48
CA LYS A 111 -10.75 -0.28 12.43
C LYS A 111 -11.55 -0.57 13.70
N SER A 112 -12.22 0.44 14.26
CA SER A 112 -13.08 0.25 15.41
C SER A 112 -14.25 -0.69 15.12
N GLU A 113 -14.82 -0.62 13.92
CA GLU A 113 -15.90 -1.52 13.51
C GLU A 113 -15.39 -2.97 13.38
N MET A 114 -14.24 -3.19 12.76
CA MET A 114 -13.61 -4.51 12.68
C MET A 114 -13.38 -5.13 14.07
N ASN A 115 -12.94 -4.33 15.05
CA ASN A 115 -12.77 -4.80 16.43
C ASN A 115 -14.09 -5.24 17.06
N LYS A 116 -15.19 -4.50 16.83
CA LYS A 116 -16.53 -4.91 17.31
C LYS A 116 -16.97 -6.24 16.69
N GLN A 117 -16.68 -6.45 15.41
CA GLN A 117 -16.99 -7.72 14.73
C GLN A 117 -16.17 -8.88 15.31
N ILE A 118 -14.91 -8.64 15.70
CA ILE A 118 -14.08 -9.63 16.41
C ILE A 118 -14.67 -9.96 17.79
N ASP A 119 -15.13 -8.96 18.54
CA ASP A 119 -15.79 -9.19 19.83
C ASP A 119 -17.10 -9.97 19.68
N ALA A 120 -17.88 -9.69 18.64
CA ALA A 120 -19.08 -10.46 18.30
C ALA A 120 -18.73 -11.92 17.96
N LEU A 121 -17.69 -12.15 17.16
CA LEU A 121 -17.18 -13.50 16.86
C LEU A 121 -16.77 -14.25 18.13
N LYS A 122 -16.09 -13.57 19.06
CA LYS A 122 -15.71 -14.15 20.36
C LYS A 122 -16.93 -14.59 21.17
N LYS A 123 -18.01 -13.80 21.17
CA LYS A 123 -19.25 -14.15 21.87
C LYS A 123 -19.88 -15.42 21.26
N THR A 124 -20.03 -15.47 19.94
CA THR A 124 -20.56 -16.65 19.24
C THR A 124 -19.70 -17.88 19.50
N TYR A 125 -18.37 -17.72 19.51
CA TYR A 125 -17.45 -18.80 19.80
C TYR A 125 -17.60 -19.34 21.23
N HIS A 126 -17.86 -18.47 22.20
CA HIS A 126 -18.15 -18.89 23.56
C HIS A 126 -19.40 -19.78 23.63
N GLU A 127 -20.49 -19.38 22.96
CA GLU A 127 -21.74 -20.17 22.88
C GLU A 127 -21.51 -21.54 22.21
N LEU A 128 -20.66 -21.62 21.19
CA LEU A 128 -20.26 -22.90 20.57
C LEU A 128 -19.57 -23.83 21.58
N VAL A 129 -18.64 -23.30 22.38
CA VAL A 129 -17.92 -24.07 23.41
C VAL A 129 -18.88 -24.54 24.50
N GLU A 130 -19.78 -23.66 24.99
CA GLU A 130 -20.79 -24.04 25.97
C GLU A 130 -21.72 -25.14 25.47
N ASN A 131 -22.21 -25.02 24.23
CA ASN A 131 -23.04 -26.02 23.60
C ASN A 131 -22.31 -27.38 23.50
N LYS A 132 -21.04 -27.36 23.08
CA LYS A 132 -20.21 -28.57 22.99
C LYS A 132 -19.99 -29.21 24.36
N ASN A 133 -19.75 -28.41 25.40
CA ASN A 133 -19.62 -28.91 26.77
C ASN A 133 -20.92 -29.58 27.25
N ASN A 134 -22.07 -28.93 27.03
CA ASN A 134 -23.37 -29.48 27.39
C ASN A 134 -23.68 -30.79 26.65
N ALA A 135 -23.36 -30.86 25.35
CA ALA A 135 -23.46 -32.11 24.61
C ALA A 135 -22.59 -33.22 25.21
N GLY A 136 -21.33 -32.92 25.56
CA GLY A 136 -20.44 -33.87 26.23
C GLY A 136 -21.01 -34.43 27.53
N ARG A 137 -21.70 -33.59 28.32
CA ARG A 137 -22.38 -34.02 29.54
C ARG A 137 -23.52 -34.98 29.26
N ILE A 138 -24.32 -34.72 28.22
CA ILE A 138 -25.45 -35.56 27.83
C ILE A 138 -24.95 -36.89 27.26
N ILE A 139 -23.99 -36.85 26.34
CA ILE A 139 -23.40 -38.05 25.71
C ILE A 139 -22.72 -38.94 26.76
N SER A 140 -22.00 -38.36 27.73
CA SER A 140 -21.40 -39.15 28.82
C SER A 140 -22.44 -39.94 29.61
N ARG A 141 -23.63 -39.36 29.82
CA ARG A 141 -24.73 -40.00 30.57
C ARG A 141 -25.39 -41.07 29.73
N GLU A 142 -25.65 -40.78 28.46
CA GLU A 142 -26.20 -41.74 27.50
C GLU A 142 -25.32 -42.99 27.42
N ARG A 143 -23.99 -42.82 27.26
CA ARG A 143 -23.03 -43.94 27.22
C ARG A 143 -23.08 -44.78 28.49
N TYR A 144 -23.11 -44.14 29.66
CA TYR A 144 -23.19 -44.84 30.93
C TYR A 144 -24.49 -45.65 31.05
N VAL A 145 -25.64 -45.04 30.73
CA VAL A 145 -26.95 -45.71 30.75
C VAL A 145 -26.99 -46.89 29.77
N ALA A 146 -26.41 -46.73 28.57
CA ALA A 146 -26.29 -47.82 27.61
C ALA A 146 -25.45 -48.99 28.16
N SER A 147 -24.30 -48.71 28.80
CA SER A 147 -23.47 -49.73 29.44
C SER A 147 -24.17 -50.44 30.59
N GLU A 148 -24.84 -49.71 31.49
CA GLU A 148 -25.64 -50.29 32.58
C GLU A 148 -26.79 -51.15 32.05
N LYS A 149 -27.45 -50.73 30.97
CA LYS A 149 -28.52 -51.52 30.34
C LYS A 149 -28.00 -52.86 29.78
N SER A 150 -26.81 -52.87 29.19
CA SER A 150 -26.21 -54.07 28.60
C SER A 150 -25.56 -54.98 29.63
N ASN A 151 -24.96 -54.43 30.70
CA ASN A 151 -24.30 -55.19 31.74
C ASN A 151 -24.42 -54.49 33.11
N PRO A 152 -25.55 -54.69 33.81
CA PRO A 152 -25.86 -53.96 35.04
C PRO A 152 -24.84 -54.21 36.16
N GLY A 153 -24.39 -53.13 36.82
CA GLY A 153 -23.52 -53.20 38.00
C GLY A 153 -22.07 -53.63 37.73
N ASN A 154 -21.64 -53.67 36.47
CA ASN A 154 -20.26 -53.97 36.12
C ASN A 154 -19.32 -52.84 36.60
N ILE A 155 -18.25 -53.19 37.32
CA ILE A 155 -17.22 -52.26 37.81
C ILE A 155 -16.52 -51.46 36.71
N SER A 156 -16.57 -51.94 35.46
CA SER A 156 -15.99 -51.27 34.30
C SER A 156 -16.89 -50.21 33.67
N ASN A 157 -18.14 -50.05 34.14
CA ASN A 157 -19.04 -49.01 33.66
C ASN A 157 -18.56 -47.65 34.18
N LEU A 158 -17.99 -46.83 33.29
CA LEU A 158 -17.39 -45.54 33.65
C LEU A 158 -18.29 -44.37 33.29
N TYR A 159 -18.68 -43.59 34.31
CA TYR A 159 -19.29 -42.29 34.13
C TYR A 159 -18.21 -41.20 34.06
N LYS A 160 -18.04 -40.57 32.89
CA LYS A 160 -17.02 -39.52 32.69
C LYS A 160 -17.44 -38.13 33.17
N GLY A 161 -18.74 -37.87 33.35
CA GLY A 161 -19.23 -36.55 33.73
C GLY A 161 -19.15 -35.54 32.58
N GLN A 162 -17.96 -35.02 32.32
CA GLN A 162 -17.62 -34.14 31.21
C GLN A 162 -16.71 -34.89 30.24
N MET A 163 -17.13 -35.00 28.99
CA MET A 163 -16.28 -35.53 27.92
C MET A 163 -15.29 -34.47 27.43
N LEU A 164 -14.13 -34.91 26.95
CA LEU A 164 -13.16 -34.03 26.32
C LEU A 164 -13.72 -33.51 24.99
N ALA A 165 -13.37 -32.28 24.61
CA ALA A 165 -13.92 -31.63 23.42
C ALA A 165 -13.78 -32.49 22.14
N HIS A 166 -12.62 -33.09 21.91
CA HIS A 166 -12.37 -33.92 20.73
C HIS A 166 -13.13 -35.28 20.74
N GLU A 167 -13.69 -35.70 21.88
CA GLU A 167 -14.53 -36.91 21.97
C GLU A 167 -15.99 -36.64 21.59
N ILE A 168 -16.33 -35.37 21.36
CA ILE A 168 -17.66 -34.87 21.07
C ILE A 168 -17.66 -34.39 19.63
N ASN A 169 -18.42 -35.07 18.76
CA ASN A 169 -18.61 -34.66 17.38
C ASN A 169 -20.08 -34.25 17.20
N LEU A 170 -20.30 -32.97 16.88
CA LEU A 170 -21.62 -32.40 16.62
C LEU A 170 -21.81 -32.07 15.12
N GLY A 171 -21.04 -32.72 14.25
CA GLY A 171 -20.98 -32.41 12.82
C GLY A 171 -19.91 -31.38 12.47
N ASP A 172 -18.96 -31.14 13.38
CA ASP A 172 -17.93 -30.10 13.29
C ASP A 172 -16.53 -30.61 12.85
N GLY A 173 -16.48 -31.85 12.37
CA GLY A 173 -15.27 -32.54 11.92
C GLY A 173 -14.81 -33.62 12.90
N ASP A 174 -13.70 -34.28 12.57
CA ASP A 174 -13.05 -35.22 13.48
C ASP A 174 -11.85 -34.57 14.18
N LYS A 175 -11.20 -35.29 15.10
CA LYS A 175 -10.03 -34.79 15.86
C LYS A 175 -8.85 -34.33 14.98
N TYR A 176 -8.82 -34.65 13.70
CA TYR A 176 -7.76 -34.29 12.75
C TYR A 176 -8.17 -33.17 11.79
N ASN A 177 -9.46 -32.84 11.72
CA ASN A 177 -10.03 -31.84 10.81
C ASN A 177 -11.17 -31.03 11.47
N GLU A 178 -10.97 -30.63 12.72
CA GLU A 178 -11.98 -29.89 13.48
C GLU A 178 -11.99 -28.42 13.04
N GLN A 179 -12.97 -28.08 12.21
CA GLN A 179 -13.09 -26.77 11.57
C GLN A 179 -13.59 -25.68 12.52
N THR A 180 -14.13 -26.08 13.67
CA THR A 180 -14.68 -25.20 14.72
C THR A 180 -13.67 -24.84 15.80
N THR A 181 -12.38 -25.09 15.60
CA THR A 181 -11.31 -24.64 16.50
C THR A 181 -10.94 -23.18 16.24
N PRO A 182 -10.28 -22.48 17.19
CA PRO A 182 -9.80 -21.12 16.94
C PRO A 182 -8.84 -21.06 15.75
N ARG A 183 -8.03 -22.11 15.56
CA ARG A 183 -7.11 -22.22 14.42
C ARG A 183 -7.86 -22.44 13.10
N GLY A 184 -8.90 -23.27 13.10
CA GLY A 184 -9.77 -23.48 11.94
C GLY A 184 -10.42 -22.18 11.47
N TYR A 185 -11.02 -21.42 12.39
CA TYR A 185 -11.61 -20.12 12.07
C TYR A 185 -10.57 -19.06 11.67
N ALA A 186 -9.39 -19.05 12.29
CA ALA A 186 -8.32 -18.13 11.92
C ALA A 186 -7.91 -18.30 10.46
N TRP A 187 -7.74 -19.54 9.99
CA TRP A 187 -7.41 -19.81 8.58
C TRP A 187 -8.52 -19.41 7.62
N GLN A 188 -9.78 -19.64 7.97
CA GLN A 188 -10.92 -19.18 7.15
C GLN A 188 -10.94 -17.66 7.05
N LEU A 189 -10.78 -16.96 8.17
CA LEU A 189 -10.77 -15.50 8.23
C LEU A 189 -9.59 -14.93 7.42
N GLU A 190 -8.39 -15.45 7.64
CA GLU A 190 -7.17 -15.02 6.93
C GLU A 190 -7.33 -15.17 5.42
N LYS A 191 -7.84 -16.31 4.94
CA LYS A 191 -8.08 -16.55 3.51
C LYS A 191 -9.06 -15.55 2.90
N VAL A 192 -10.15 -15.25 3.60
CA VAL A 192 -11.15 -14.28 3.12
C VAL A 192 -10.56 -12.87 3.07
N LEU A 193 -9.84 -12.46 4.11
CA LEU A 193 -9.21 -11.13 4.17
C LEU A 193 -8.09 -10.97 3.14
N ASP A 194 -7.27 -12.00 2.92
CA ASP A 194 -6.22 -12.02 1.89
C ASP A 194 -6.83 -11.86 0.49
N THR A 195 -7.97 -12.51 0.23
CA THR A 195 -8.70 -12.34 -1.05
C THR A 195 -9.12 -10.90 -1.25
N VAL A 196 -9.70 -10.24 -0.24
CA VAL A 196 -10.07 -8.82 -0.32
C VAL A 196 -8.85 -7.93 -0.59
N SER A 197 -7.72 -8.18 0.10
CA SER A 197 -6.49 -7.43 -0.10
C SER A 197 -5.96 -7.56 -1.53
N ARG A 198 -5.96 -8.79 -2.07
CA ARG A 198 -5.51 -9.06 -3.44
C ARG A 198 -6.44 -8.42 -4.46
N ASP A 199 -7.75 -8.50 -4.26
CA ASP A 199 -8.74 -7.90 -5.17
C ASP A 199 -8.61 -6.37 -5.20
N GLU A 200 -8.46 -5.72 -4.06
CA GLU A 200 -8.25 -4.26 -4.00
C GLU A 200 -6.91 -3.85 -4.62
N PHE A 201 -5.84 -4.61 -4.36
CA PHE A 201 -4.55 -4.40 -4.99
C PHE A 201 -4.63 -4.54 -6.53
N GLN A 202 -5.29 -5.58 -7.02
CA GLN A 202 -5.45 -5.80 -8.46
C GLN A 202 -6.31 -4.71 -9.11
N LYS A 203 -7.37 -4.23 -8.44
CA LYS A 203 -8.16 -3.09 -8.93
C LYS A 203 -7.32 -1.83 -9.03
N TYR A 204 -6.40 -1.60 -8.10
CA TYR A 204 -5.48 -0.46 -8.13
C TYR A 204 -4.41 -0.59 -9.23
N HIS A 205 -3.80 -1.77 -9.39
CA HIS A 205 -2.67 -1.97 -10.30
C HIS A 205 -3.06 -2.33 -11.74
N TYR A 206 -4.16 -3.06 -11.95
CA TYR A 206 -4.55 -3.61 -13.26
C TYR A 206 -5.94 -3.15 -13.71
N GLY A 207 -6.82 -2.80 -12.78
CA GLY A 207 -8.05 -2.11 -13.10
C GLY A 207 -7.69 -0.73 -13.62
N LYS A 208 -8.10 -0.41 -14.85
CA LYS A 208 -8.00 0.94 -15.44
C LYS A 208 -8.84 1.98 -14.68
N LYS A 209 -8.65 2.16 -13.37
CA LYS A 209 -8.61 3.51 -12.83
C LYS A 209 -7.29 4.10 -13.31
N GLN A 210 -7.23 4.36 -14.63
CA GLN A 210 -6.49 5.52 -15.06
C GLN A 210 -7.22 6.67 -14.39
N TRP A 211 -6.59 7.21 -13.36
CA TRP A 211 -6.83 8.58 -12.96
C TRP A 211 -6.46 9.45 -14.17
#